data_AF-A0A9W4TLS6-F1
#
_entry.id   AF-A0A9W4TLS6-F1
#
_cell.length_a   1.000
_cell.length_b   1.000
_cell.length_c   1.000
_cell.angle_alpha   90.00
_cell.angle_beta   90.00
_cell.angle_gamma   90.00
#
_symmetry.space_group_name_H-M   'P 1'
#
loop_
_entity.id
_entity.type
_entity.pdbx_description
1 polymer ?
#
loop_
_entity_poly.entity_id
_entity_poly.type
_entity_poly.pdbx_seq_one_letter_code
_entity_poly.pdbx_strand_id
1 'polypeptide(L)'
;MYEKLTMVATMLFILSMISERVVTFFKLWCVEGNSFLFFIVPKALDTSKKYEDATLENKRQRAILSINLTISFFIALISNASLFKMFTYDSETDVNFLLGWDFASLDLHAFGSMLVGCALTACFISLGSKFWHDMLDMLFYAKNLKEKLVDKATYEATSLKNLEQYLETNSYELAKIALEQNKIFIDSLSGIVNCYVGFSSDSKPVIILNSTLPFGGSYPHSLNGKLNYGQPFTVRTEIIYSYEIPKLHLNSGDNVYEQNNAYVNGTICCAVSKNNTEYLLTCAHVLTGGISQVTNTDSEGWLLNPTEKDIYSNDSNENAIGSWKYGEINNLFDAALIEIDLGIGEITNPVHSFESYPEEQLHKKVFVNGDINKSEGYVVGYQKQKIDFHYNGNTHQLKELIIISKNTIGNLKSLTEGGDSGALVYLTQEKKALGMVVGGNSQYTYAIPIERILSRTKTILT
;
A
#
# COMPACT_ATOMS: atom_id res chain seq x y z
N MET A 1 -5.62 25.30 10.66
CA MET A 1 -6.89 25.25 11.42
C MET A 1 -7.58 23.89 11.28
N TYR A 2 -7.85 23.39 10.07
CA TYR A 2 -8.45 22.07 9.86
C TYR A 2 -7.60 20.92 10.41
N GLU A 3 -6.29 20.91 10.13
CA GLU A 3 -5.37 19.88 10.67
C GLU A 3 -5.41 19.81 12.19
N LYS A 4 -5.42 20.97 12.88
CA LYS A 4 -5.58 21.04 14.33
C LYS A 4 -6.92 20.47 14.79
N LEU A 5 -8.03 20.79 14.10
CA LEU A 5 -9.34 20.24 14.44
C LEU A 5 -9.40 18.72 14.24
N THR A 6 -8.84 18.20 13.13
CA THR A 6 -8.76 16.75 12.87
C THR A 6 -7.91 16.06 13.93
N MET A 7 -6.75 16.62 14.29
CA MET A 7 -5.89 16.08 15.35
C MET A 7 -6.62 16.00 16.70
N VAL A 8 -7.26 17.10 17.13
CA VAL A 8 -8.03 17.14 18.38
C VAL A 8 -9.18 16.14 18.35
N ALA A 9 -9.91 16.05 17.23
CA ALA A 9 -10.98 15.08 17.03
C ALA A 9 -10.49 13.63 17.13
N THR A 10 -9.34 13.31 16.54
CA THR A 10 -8.73 11.97 16.62
C THR A 10 -8.30 11.64 18.04
N MET A 11 -7.71 12.58 18.77
CA MET A 11 -7.35 12.39 20.18
C MET A 11 -8.59 12.11 21.05
N LEU A 12 -9.64 12.90 20.88
CA LEU A 12 -10.91 12.72 21.61
C LEU A 12 -11.61 11.41 21.22
N PHE A 13 -11.54 11.00 19.95
CA PHE A 13 -12.03 9.70 19.49
C PHE A 13 -11.34 8.55 20.22
N ILE A 14 -10.00 8.53 20.26
CA ILE A 14 -9.22 7.48 20.93
C ILE A 14 -9.57 7.42 22.43
N LEU A 15 -9.59 8.58 23.11
CA LEU A 15 -9.94 8.65 24.53
C LEU A 15 -11.38 8.21 24.80
N SER A 16 -12.33 8.50 23.88
CA SER A 16 -13.71 8.05 23.99
C SER A 16 -13.86 6.54 23.86
N MET A 17 -13.09 5.88 22.99
CA MET A 17 -13.08 4.41 22.89
C MET A 17 -12.57 3.76 24.17
N ILE A 18 -11.51 4.31 24.76
CA ILE A 18 -10.98 3.83 26.05
C ILE A 18 -12.02 4.03 27.15
N SER A 19 -12.59 5.24 27.24
CA SER A 19 -13.61 5.56 28.24
C SER A 19 -14.82 4.63 28.14
N GLU A 20 -15.31 4.35 26.93
CA GLU A 20 -16.46 3.46 26.73
C GLU A 20 -16.22 2.04 27.30
N ARG A 21 -15.02 1.49 27.11
CA ARG A 21 -14.64 0.17 27.66
C ARG A 21 -14.56 0.20 29.18
N VAL A 22 -13.95 1.24 29.75
CA VAL A 22 -13.81 1.39 31.20
C VAL A 22 -15.16 1.63 31.85
N VAL A 23 -16.00 2.51 31.30
CA VAL A 23 -17.37 2.77 31.77
C VAL A 23 -18.22 1.49 31.73
N THR A 24 -18.11 0.70 30.66
CA THR A 24 -18.83 -0.59 30.57
C THR A 24 -18.39 -1.55 31.68
N PHE A 25 -17.09 -1.63 31.94
CA PHE A 25 -16.54 -2.45 33.02
C PHE A 25 -17.09 -2.02 34.40
N PHE A 26 -17.04 -0.72 34.73
CA PHE A 26 -17.56 -0.21 36.01
C PHE A 26 -19.08 -0.32 36.14
N LYS A 27 -19.83 -0.19 35.04
CA LYS A 27 -21.28 -0.41 35.01
C LYS A 27 -21.64 -1.85 35.36
N LEU A 28 -20.89 -2.83 34.85
CA LEU A 28 -21.11 -4.25 35.17
C LEU A 28 -20.69 -4.59 36.61
N TRP A 29 -19.79 -3.81 37.20
CA TRP A 29 -19.33 -4.04 38.57
C TRP A 29 -20.20 -3.34 39.63
N CYS A 30 -20.92 -2.28 39.26
CA CYS A 30 -21.86 -1.57 40.15
C CYS A 30 -23.23 -2.26 40.18
N VAL A 31 -23.30 -3.35 40.94
CA VAL A 31 -24.50 -4.17 41.20
C VAL A 31 -25.02 -3.88 42.61
N GLU A 32 -26.30 -4.14 42.86
CA GLU A 32 -26.94 -4.00 44.17
C GLU A 32 -26.10 -4.65 45.29
N GLY A 33 -25.79 -3.86 46.33
CA GLY A 33 -24.99 -4.31 47.47
C GLY A 33 -23.47 -4.23 47.30
N ASN A 34 -22.94 -4.01 46.09
CA ASN A 34 -21.50 -3.93 45.84
C ASN A 34 -21.14 -2.79 44.88
N SER A 35 -21.12 -1.55 45.39
CA SER A 35 -20.64 -0.38 44.63
C SER A 35 -19.44 0.26 45.32
N PHE A 36 -18.27 0.15 44.68
CA PHE A 36 -17.05 0.89 45.06
C PHE A 36 -17.22 2.41 44.87
N LEU A 37 -18.10 2.83 43.95
CA LEU A 37 -18.46 4.23 43.68
C LEU A 37 -19.69 4.68 44.47
N PHE A 38 -19.80 4.30 45.75
CA PHE A 38 -20.97 4.59 46.60
C PHE A 38 -21.29 6.08 46.77
N PHE A 39 -20.31 6.96 46.48
CA PHE A 39 -20.45 8.42 46.49
C PHE A 39 -21.15 8.96 45.24
N ILE A 40 -21.22 8.18 44.16
CA ILE A 40 -21.88 8.52 42.89
C ILE A 40 -23.11 7.65 42.63
N VAL A 41 -23.08 6.37 43.02
CA VAL A 41 -24.13 5.39 42.79
C VAL A 41 -24.71 4.94 44.13
N PRO A 42 -26.02 5.11 44.37
CA PRO A 42 -26.66 4.57 45.57
C PRO A 42 -26.46 3.05 45.67
N LYS A 43 -26.07 2.54 46.85
CA LYS A 43 -25.78 1.10 47.07
C LYS A 43 -26.93 0.15 46.69
N ALA A 44 -28.17 0.65 46.71
CA ALA A 44 -29.38 -0.11 46.40
C ALA A 44 -29.77 -0.06 44.90
N LEU A 45 -28.96 0.56 44.04
CA LEU A 45 -29.25 0.73 42.62
C LEU A 45 -28.38 -0.20 41.77
N ASP A 46 -29.01 -1.09 41.01
CA ASP A 46 -28.34 -1.97 40.05
C ASP A 46 -28.25 -1.25 38.69
N THR A 47 -27.03 -0.93 38.24
CA THR A 47 -26.83 -0.23 36.97
C THR A 47 -26.79 -1.18 35.76
N SER A 48 -26.73 -2.49 36.01
CA SER A 48 -26.65 -3.53 34.98
C SER A 48 -28.02 -3.88 34.38
N LYS A 49 -29.10 -3.75 35.16
CA LYS A 49 -30.47 -4.13 34.75
C LYS A 49 -31.29 -2.90 34.36
N LYS A 50 -32.17 -3.08 33.37
CA LYS A 50 -33.16 -2.06 33.00
C LYS A 50 -34.40 -2.22 33.89
N TYR A 51 -34.96 -1.12 34.37
CA TYR A 51 -36.17 -1.14 35.18
C TYR A 51 -37.41 -0.79 34.34
N GLU A 52 -38.55 -1.41 34.63
CA GLU A 52 -39.84 -1.06 34.00
C GLU A 52 -40.44 0.22 34.58
N ASP A 53 -40.16 0.49 35.87
CA ASP A 53 -40.56 1.73 36.53
C ASP A 53 -39.72 2.91 36.01
N ALA A 54 -40.40 3.91 35.42
CA ALA A 54 -39.80 5.11 34.87
C ALA A 54 -38.99 5.91 35.91
N THR A 55 -39.38 5.89 37.20
CA THR A 55 -38.67 6.63 38.25
C THR A 55 -37.34 5.99 38.60
N LEU A 56 -37.29 4.65 38.66
CA LEU A 56 -36.08 3.87 38.89
C LEU A 56 -35.15 3.90 37.67
N GLU A 57 -35.71 3.82 36.47
CA GLU A 57 -34.96 3.92 35.22
C GLU A 57 -34.29 5.30 35.06
N ASN A 58 -34.98 6.38 35.40
CA ASN A 58 -34.39 7.73 35.42
C ASN A 58 -33.22 7.85 36.42
N LYS A 59 -33.35 7.24 37.61
CA LYS A 59 -32.25 7.18 38.59
C LYS A 59 -31.06 6.39 38.04
N ARG A 60 -31.31 5.27 37.38
CA ARG A 60 -30.28 4.45 36.72
C ARG A 60 -29.55 5.22 35.63
N GLN A 61 -30.27 5.92 34.76
CA GLN A 61 -29.68 6.72 33.70
C GLN A 61 -28.79 7.85 34.23
N ARG A 62 -29.22 8.55 35.29
CA ARG A 62 -28.39 9.56 35.97
C ARG A 62 -27.14 8.96 36.59
N ALA A 63 -27.25 7.78 37.20
CA ALA A 63 -26.10 7.06 37.76
C ALA A 63 -25.09 6.68 36.66
N ILE A 64 -25.57 6.12 35.53
CA ILE A 64 -24.71 5.77 34.39
C ILE A 64 -24.04 7.01 33.79
N LEU A 65 -24.78 8.12 33.63
CA LEU A 65 -24.21 9.38 33.16
C LEU A 65 -23.12 9.89 34.11
N SER A 66 -23.36 9.81 35.42
CA SER A 66 -22.39 10.23 36.44
C SER A 66 -21.15 9.35 36.45
N ILE A 67 -21.31 8.02 36.30
CA ILE A 67 -20.20 7.07 36.11
C ILE A 67 -19.40 7.45 34.87
N ASN A 68 -20.07 7.68 33.74
CA ASN A 68 -19.43 8.02 32.47
C ASN A 68 -18.61 9.31 32.58
N LEU A 69 -19.18 10.37 33.15
CA LEU A 69 -18.50 11.65 33.31
C LEU A 69 -17.32 11.56 34.29
N THR A 70 -17.50 10.86 35.42
CA THR A 70 -16.44 10.69 36.43
C THR A 70 -15.27 9.89 35.88
N ILE A 71 -15.53 8.77 35.21
CA ILE A 71 -14.48 7.93 34.60
C ILE A 71 -13.78 8.71 33.49
N SER A 72 -14.54 9.40 32.63
CA SER A 72 -13.97 10.25 31.57
C SER A 72 -13.08 11.35 32.15
N PHE A 73 -13.43 11.91 33.30
CA PHE A 73 -12.61 12.90 34.00
C PHE A 73 -11.33 12.31 34.56
N PHE A 74 -11.38 11.13 35.18
CA PHE A 74 -10.17 10.45 35.64
C PHE A 74 -9.24 10.06 34.49
N ILE A 75 -9.80 9.56 33.38
CA ILE A 75 -9.03 9.27 32.16
C ILE A 75 -8.38 10.56 31.64
N ALA A 76 -9.14 11.65 31.54
CA ALA A 76 -8.61 12.93 31.09
C ALA A 76 -7.50 13.47 32.01
N LEU A 77 -7.62 13.29 33.32
CA LEU A 77 -6.58 13.66 34.28
C LEU A 77 -5.34 12.78 34.13
N ILE A 78 -5.48 11.46 34.19
CA ILE A 78 -4.35 10.51 34.12
C ILE A 78 -3.54 10.76 32.84
N SER A 79 -4.22 10.97 31.71
CA SER A 79 -3.61 11.24 30.42
C SER A 79 -3.20 12.70 30.20
N ASN A 80 -3.24 13.57 31.22
CA ASN A 80 -2.95 15.01 31.13
C ASN A 80 -3.69 15.71 29.96
N ALA A 81 -4.87 15.19 29.61
CA ALA A 81 -5.60 15.50 28.38
C ALA A 81 -6.48 16.74 28.58
N SER A 82 -5.85 17.90 28.73
CA SER A 82 -6.55 19.19 28.84
C SER A 82 -6.91 19.74 27.46
N LEU A 83 -8.18 20.11 27.25
CA LEU A 83 -8.65 20.65 25.98
C LEU A 83 -7.84 21.87 25.51
N PHE A 84 -7.47 22.76 26.44
CA PHE A 84 -6.67 23.94 26.12
C PHE A 84 -5.26 23.59 25.64
N LYS A 85 -4.65 22.56 26.24
CA LYS A 85 -3.35 22.04 25.79
C LYS A 85 -3.46 21.42 24.39
N MET A 86 -4.54 20.69 24.10
CA MET A 86 -4.74 20.06 22.79
C MET A 86 -4.80 21.09 21.63
N PHE A 87 -5.35 22.29 21.87
CA PHE A 87 -5.43 23.35 20.84
C PHE A 87 -4.16 24.21 20.71
N THR A 88 -3.33 24.26 21.74
CA THR A 88 -2.08 25.03 21.77
C THR A 88 -0.86 24.22 21.36
N TYR A 89 -1.05 22.93 21.08
CA TYR A 89 0.00 22.01 20.65
C TYR A 89 0.40 22.25 19.18
N ASP A 90 1.71 22.32 18.92
CA ASP A 90 2.30 22.70 17.62
C ASP A 90 3.27 21.67 17.02
N SER A 91 3.56 20.51 17.65
CA SER A 91 4.58 19.56 17.14
C SER A 91 4.07 18.14 16.92
N GLU A 92 4.31 17.55 15.75
CA GLU A 92 3.76 16.24 15.34
C GLU A 92 4.40 15.01 16.02
N THR A 93 5.45 15.16 16.85
CA THR A 93 6.32 14.02 17.23
C THR A 93 6.45 13.70 18.72
N ASP A 94 5.84 14.46 19.64
CA ASP A 94 6.04 14.22 21.07
C ASP A 94 4.88 13.47 21.75
N VAL A 95 4.96 12.13 21.76
CA VAL A 95 4.00 11.24 22.43
C VAL A 95 4.00 11.41 23.95
N ASN A 96 5.05 12.03 24.51
CA ASN A 96 5.13 12.35 25.93
C ASN A 96 4.04 13.36 26.35
N PHE A 97 3.42 14.06 25.41
CA PHE A 97 2.30 14.96 25.66
C PHE A 97 1.08 14.26 26.31
N LEU A 98 0.81 12.98 25.99
CA LEU A 98 -0.36 12.25 26.49
C LEU A 98 -0.13 11.52 27.82
N LEU A 99 1.12 11.40 28.29
CA LEU A 99 1.47 10.58 29.45
C LEU A 99 2.46 11.26 30.43
N GLY A 100 3.03 12.40 30.06
CA GLY A 100 3.98 13.14 30.88
C GLY A 100 3.28 14.11 31.82
N TRP A 101 3.30 13.80 33.11
CA TRP A 101 3.09 14.80 34.15
C TRP A 101 4.42 15.45 34.49
N ASP A 102 4.56 16.75 34.22
CA ASP A 102 5.65 17.53 34.78
C ASP A 102 5.20 18.17 36.09
N PHE A 103 5.45 17.47 37.20
CA PHE A 103 5.13 17.96 38.54
C PHE A 103 6.07 19.08 39.01
N ALA A 104 7.20 19.29 38.34
CA ALA A 104 8.19 20.29 38.76
C ALA A 104 7.79 21.72 38.36
N SER A 105 6.90 21.88 37.38
CA SER A 105 6.47 23.18 36.84
C SER A 105 5.03 23.59 37.20
N LEU A 106 4.41 22.96 38.20
CA LEU A 106 3.00 23.18 38.55
C LEU A 106 2.79 24.48 39.34
N ASP A 107 2.56 25.57 38.62
CA ASP A 107 1.94 26.78 39.16
C ASP A 107 0.45 26.52 39.49
N LEU A 108 -0.07 27.13 40.56
CA LEU A 108 -1.47 26.98 41.01
C LEU A 108 -2.46 27.40 39.91
N HIS A 109 -2.14 28.46 39.17
CA HIS A 109 -2.97 28.93 38.06
C HIS A 109 -2.94 27.94 36.89
N ALA A 110 -1.76 27.40 36.56
CA ALA A 110 -1.61 26.38 35.52
C ALA A 110 -2.39 25.11 35.88
N PHE A 111 -2.32 24.67 37.13
CA PHE A 111 -3.08 23.53 37.63
C PHE A 111 -4.60 23.76 37.57
N GLY A 112 -5.08 24.94 37.94
CA GLY A 112 -6.50 25.30 37.82
C GLY A 112 -7.00 25.25 36.37
N SER A 113 -6.24 25.84 35.44
CA SER A 113 -6.59 25.82 34.01
C SER A 113 -6.57 24.40 33.43
N MET A 114 -5.66 23.56 33.90
CA MET A 114 -5.58 22.15 33.55
C MET A 114 -6.82 21.39 34.02
N LEU A 115 -7.25 21.56 35.28
CA LEU A 115 -8.45 20.89 35.81
C LEU A 115 -9.71 21.26 35.02
N VAL A 116 -9.89 22.54 34.70
CA VAL A 116 -11.01 23.01 33.88
C VAL A 116 -10.94 22.41 32.47
N GLY A 117 -9.76 22.40 31.86
CA GLY A 117 -9.56 21.80 30.54
C GLY A 117 -9.80 20.30 30.52
N CYS A 118 -9.38 19.56 31.55
CA CYS A 118 -9.67 18.13 31.71
C CYS A 118 -11.16 17.87 31.96
N ALA A 119 -11.85 18.75 32.69
CA ALA A 119 -13.30 18.65 32.88
C ALA A 119 -14.07 18.85 31.56
N LEU A 120 -13.64 19.80 30.73
CA LEU A 120 -14.20 19.98 29.39
C LEU A 120 -13.91 18.76 28.51
N THR A 121 -12.67 18.27 28.50
CA THR A 121 -12.30 17.03 27.79
C THR A 121 -13.16 15.85 28.25
N ALA A 122 -13.42 15.71 29.55
CA ALA A 122 -14.26 14.65 30.09
C ALA A 122 -15.69 14.70 29.53
N CYS A 123 -16.29 15.90 29.43
CA CYS A 123 -17.59 16.08 28.80
C CYS A 123 -17.56 15.62 27.33
N PHE A 124 -16.51 15.97 26.58
CA PHE A 124 -16.34 15.58 25.18
C PHE A 124 -16.13 14.07 25.00
N ILE A 125 -15.30 13.45 25.82
CA ILE A 125 -15.09 11.99 25.85
C ILE A 125 -16.41 11.27 26.16
N SER A 126 -17.23 11.82 27.07
CA SER A 126 -18.48 11.19 27.50
C SER A 126 -19.56 11.11 26.41
N LEU A 127 -19.43 11.88 25.32
CA LEU A 127 -20.31 11.80 24.14
C LEU A 127 -20.19 10.45 23.41
N GLY A 128 -19.09 9.72 23.62
CA GLY A 128 -18.86 8.37 23.11
C GLY A 128 -18.25 8.32 21.71
N SER A 129 -17.74 7.14 21.36
CA SER A 129 -16.96 6.89 20.13
C SER A 129 -17.74 7.17 18.84
N LYS A 130 -19.04 6.86 18.82
CA LYS A 130 -19.91 7.10 17.66
C LYS A 130 -19.97 8.57 17.25
N PHE A 131 -20.11 9.48 18.20
CA PHE A 131 -20.14 10.92 17.91
C PHE A 131 -18.85 11.39 17.23
N TRP A 132 -17.70 10.97 17.75
CA TRP A 132 -16.40 11.38 17.21
C TRP A 132 -16.08 10.73 15.87
N HIS A 133 -16.53 9.49 15.64
CA HIS A 133 -16.48 8.85 14.33
C HIS A 133 -17.23 9.69 13.29
N ASP A 134 -18.51 9.99 13.55
CA ASP A 134 -19.34 10.80 12.65
C ASP A 134 -18.75 12.20 12.41
N MET A 135 -18.15 12.80 13.45
CA MET A 135 -17.50 14.11 13.34
C MET A 135 -16.19 14.06 12.55
N LEU A 136 -15.39 13.00 12.69
CA LEU A 136 -14.17 12.79 11.89
C LEU A 136 -14.51 12.62 10.41
N ASP A 137 -15.52 11.81 10.09
CA ASP A 137 -16.02 11.66 8.72
C ASP A 137 -16.42 13.02 8.13
N MET A 138 -17.16 13.82 8.90
CA MET A 138 -17.55 15.17 8.48
C MET A 138 -16.35 16.11 8.30
N LEU A 139 -15.33 16.04 9.15
CA LEU A 139 -14.12 16.85 9.03
C LEU A 139 -13.28 16.46 7.81
N PHE A 140 -13.12 15.16 7.53
CA PHE A 140 -12.45 14.69 6.32
C PHE A 140 -13.22 15.07 5.07
N TYR A 141 -14.54 14.94 5.09
CA TYR A 141 -15.40 15.40 4.01
C TYR A 141 -15.23 16.91 3.78
N ALA A 142 -15.28 17.73 4.83
CA ALA A 142 -15.10 19.17 4.73
C ALA A 142 -13.68 19.56 4.24
N LYS A 143 -12.64 18.82 4.65
CA LYS A 143 -11.27 19.01 4.17
C LYS A 143 -11.17 18.72 2.68
N ASN A 144 -11.65 17.55 2.25
CA ASN A 144 -11.65 17.14 0.84
C ASN A 144 -12.46 18.11 -0.01
N LEU A 145 -13.61 18.56 0.49
CA LEU A 145 -14.47 19.53 -0.19
C LEU A 145 -13.78 20.89 -0.31
N LYS A 146 -13.08 21.36 0.73
CA LYS A 146 -12.30 22.60 0.67
C LYS A 146 -11.15 22.50 -0.32
N GLU A 147 -10.37 21.42 -0.30
CA GLU A 147 -9.28 21.20 -1.24
C GLU A 147 -9.79 21.20 -2.68
N LYS A 148 -10.94 20.55 -2.92
CA LYS A 148 -11.60 20.56 -4.23
C LYS A 148 -12.19 21.93 -4.57
N LEU A 149 -12.79 22.67 -3.64
CA LEU A 149 -13.32 24.03 -3.89
C LEU A 149 -12.23 25.06 -4.25
N VAL A 150 -10.99 24.85 -3.81
CA VAL A 150 -9.85 25.70 -4.20
C VAL A 150 -9.41 25.41 -5.64
N ASP A 151 -9.76 24.25 -6.19
CA ASP A 151 -9.45 23.88 -7.57
C ASP A 151 -10.32 24.65 -8.57
N LYS A 152 -9.69 25.18 -9.64
CA LYS A 152 -10.38 25.94 -10.69
C LYS A 152 -11.44 25.10 -11.40
N ALA A 153 -11.25 23.78 -11.49
CA ALA A 153 -12.21 22.84 -12.08
C ALA A 153 -13.57 22.80 -11.36
N THR A 154 -13.63 23.21 -10.09
CA THR A 154 -14.88 23.28 -9.32
C THR A 154 -15.78 24.43 -9.75
N TYR A 155 -15.21 25.51 -10.29
CA TYR A 155 -15.97 26.67 -10.77
C TYR A 155 -16.49 26.50 -12.21
N GLU A 156 -16.09 25.43 -12.89
CA GLU A 156 -16.52 25.09 -14.26
C GLU A 156 -17.64 24.04 -14.30
N ALA A 157 -18.12 23.55 -13.14
CA ALA A 157 -19.17 22.56 -13.06
C ALA A 157 -20.53 23.15 -13.48
N THR A 158 -21.07 22.64 -14.59
CA THR A 158 -22.35 23.10 -15.18
C THR A 158 -23.60 22.53 -14.50
N SER A 159 -23.46 21.54 -13.61
CA SER A 159 -24.59 20.93 -12.88
C SER A 159 -24.20 20.44 -11.49
N LEU A 160 -25.16 20.36 -10.56
CA LEU A 160 -24.94 19.88 -9.19
C LEU A 160 -24.53 18.40 -9.15
N LYS A 161 -25.06 17.57 -10.06
CA LYS A 161 -24.70 16.15 -10.19
C LYS A 161 -23.26 15.96 -10.67
N ASN A 162 -22.78 16.87 -11.51
CA ASN A 162 -21.39 16.88 -11.99
C ASN A 162 -20.47 17.10 -10.79
N LEU A 163 -20.74 18.15 -10.02
CA LEU A 163 -19.97 18.51 -8.84
C LEU A 163 -19.94 17.37 -7.80
N GLU A 164 -21.07 16.72 -7.54
CA GLU A 164 -21.16 15.57 -6.62
C GLU A 164 -20.25 14.42 -7.07
N GLN A 165 -20.32 14.02 -8.35
CA GLN A 165 -19.45 12.99 -8.90
C GLN A 165 -17.95 13.36 -8.78
N TYR A 166 -17.60 14.62 -9.04
CA TYR A 166 -16.22 15.10 -8.88
C TYR A 166 -15.76 15.06 -7.42
N LEU A 167 -16.63 15.42 -6.47
CA LEU A 167 -16.33 15.37 -5.04
C LEU A 167 -16.17 13.93 -4.52
N GLU A 168 -16.91 12.97 -5.07
CA GLU A 168 -16.82 11.56 -4.70
C GLU A 168 -15.63 10.83 -5.35
N THR A 169 -15.21 11.23 -6.55
CA THR A 169 -14.13 10.54 -7.26
C THR A 169 -12.76 10.86 -6.63
N ASN A 170 -11.97 9.82 -6.33
CA ASN A 170 -10.59 9.96 -5.87
C ASN A 170 -9.70 10.53 -6.99
N SER A 171 -8.77 11.42 -6.66
CA SER A 171 -7.80 12.04 -7.58
C SER A 171 -6.99 11.02 -8.41
N TYR A 172 -6.72 9.83 -7.88
CA TYR A 172 -6.03 8.78 -8.65
C TYR A 172 -6.91 8.24 -9.79
N GLU A 173 -8.19 8.01 -9.51
CA GLU A 173 -9.17 7.60 -10.54
C GLU A 173 -9.39 8.70 -11.57
N LEU A 174 -9.35 9.98 -11.17
CA LEU A 174 -9.34 11.09 -12.12
C LEU A 174 -8.13 11.01 -13.07
N ALA A 175 -6.92 10.78 -12.54
CA ALA A 175 -5.72 10.63 -13.37
C ALA A 175 -5.81 9.47 -14.37
N LYS A 176 -6.41 8.36 -13.95
CA LYS A 176 -6.66 7.18 -14.79
C LYS A 176 -7.65 7.46 -15.92
N ILE A 177 -8.79 8.09 -15.59
CA ILE A 177 -9.78 8.53 -16.58
C ILE A 177 -9.14 9.50 -17.58
N ALA A 178 -8.37 10.49 -17.11
CA ALA A 178 -7.69 11.43 -18.00
C ALA A 178 -6.65 10.74 -18.90
N LEU A 179 -5.88 9.79 -18.38
CA LEU A 179 -4.92 9.01 -19.17
C LEU A 179 -5.62 8.22 -20.28
N GLU A 180 -6.70 7.51 -19.94
CA GLU A 180 -7.45 6.70 -20.90
C GLU A 180 -8.08 7.55 -22.02
N GLN A 181 -8.65 8.70 -21.66
CA GLN A 181 -9.28 9.61 -22.63
C GLN A 181 -8.28 10.29 -23.56
N ASN A 182 -7.06 10.54 -23.11
CA ASN A 182 -6.01 11.21 -23.90
C ASN A 182 -5.06 10.23 -24.58
N LYS A 183 -5.32 8.91 -24.52
CA LYS A 183 -4.40 7.89 -25.00
C LYS A 183 -3.97 8.08 -26.47
N ILE A 184 -4.93 8.27 -27.38
CA ILE A 184 -4.65 8.48 -28.81
C ILE A 184 -3.75 9.69 -29.04
N PHE A 185 -3.96 10.76 -28.27
CA PHE A 185 -3.14 11.95 -28.33
C PHE A 185 -1.72 11.69 -27.81
N ILE A 186 -1.59 11.01 -26.66
CA ILE A 186 -0.29 10.65 -26.07
C ILE A 186 0.51 9.75 -27.01
N ASP A 187 -0.14 8.74 -27.60
CA ASP A 187 0.49 7.80 -28.55
C ASP A 187 0.98 8.50 -29.83
N SER A 188 0.45 9.69 -30.14
CA SER A 188 0.91 10.52 -31.27
C SER A 188 2.11 11.40 -30.94
N LEU A 189 2.50 11.52 -29.67
CA LEU A 189 3.62 12.36 -29.24
C LEU A 189 4.96 11.69 -29.56
N SER A 190 5.79 12.37 -30.34
CA SER A 190 7.12 11.87 -30.69
C SER A 190 8.00 11.68 -29.43
N GLY A 191 8.65 10.52 -29.36
CA GLY A 191 9.57 10.16 -28.28
C GLY A 191 8.91 9.62 -27.02
N ILE A 192 7.58 9.68 -26.87
CA ILE A 192 6.91 9.00 -25.75
C ILE A 192 6.84 7.51 -26.05
N VAL A 193 7.42 6.70 -25.15
CA VAL A 193 7.45 5.24 -25.29
C VAL A 193 6.44 4.59 -24.37
N ASN A 194 6.17 5.22 -23.24
CA ASN A 194 5.27 4.68 -22.23
C ASN A 194 4.62 5.79 -21.39
N CYS A 195 3.42 5.51 -20.89
CA CYS A 195 2.70 6.35 -19.93
C CYS A 195 1.92 5.51 -18.91
N TYR A 196 1.89 6.00 -17.68
CA TYR A 196 1.11 5.39 -16.59
C TYR A 196 0.74 6.42 -15.53
N VAL A 197 -0.19 6.08 -14.64
CA VAL A 197 -0.53 6.92 -13.49
C VAL A 197 0.45 6.61 -12.35
N GLY A 198 1.13 7.63 -11.87
CA GLY A 198 2.02 7.58 -10.71
C GLY A 198 1.71 8.72 -9.75
N PHE A 199 2.69 9.10 -8.94
CA PHE A 199 2.58 10.22 -8.01
C PHE A 199 3.77 11.17 -8.14
N SER A 200 3.49 12.45 -7.93
CA SER A 200 4.48 13.52 -7.91
C SER A 200 5.23 13.60 -6.58
N SER A 201 6.23 14.48 -6.54
CA SER A 201 6.99 14.82 -5.33
C SER A 201 6.15 15.22 -4.12
N ASP A 202 4.99 15.83 -4.33
CA ASP A 202 4.03 16.23 -3.29
C ASP A 202 2.96 15.16 -3.02
N SER A 203 3.22 13.90 -3.39
CA SER A 203 2.31 12.75 -3.22
C SER A 203 0.94 12.93 -3.87
N LYS A 204 0.84 13.72 -4.95
CA LYS A 204 -0.39 13.87 -5.72
C LYS A 204 -0.38 12.95 -6.94
N PRO A 205 -1.52 12.33 -7.31
CA PRO A 205 -1.59 11.53 -8.54
C PRO A 205 -1.26 12.38 -9.77
N VAL A 206 -0.38 11.86 -10.62
CA VAL A 206 0.05 12.48 -11.88
C VAL A 206 0.13 11.45 -12.99
N ILE A 207 0.07 11.92 -14.23
CA ILE A 207 0.33 11.08 -15.40
C ILE A 207 1.81 11.18 -15.74
N ILE A 208 2.54 10.08 -15.62
CA ILE A 208 3.96 10.00 -15.95
C ILE A 208 4.09 9.67 -17.43
N LEU A 209 4.86 10.49 -18.15
CA LEU A 209 5.19 10.34 -19.57
C LEU A 209 6.69 10.06 -19.72
N ASN A 210 7.03 8.85 -20.18
CA ASN A 210 8.40 8.43 -20.37
C ASN A 210 8.84 8.73 -21.81
N SER A 211 9.83 9.62 -21.94
CA SER A 211 10.36 10.11 -23.21
C SER A 211 11.78 9.61 -23.46
N THR A 212 12.05 9.09 -24.66
CA THR A 212 13.42 8.78 -25.12
C THR A 212 14.25 10.01 -25.46
N LEU A 213 13.63 11.19 -25.57
CA LEU A 213 14.36 12.42 -25.85
C LEU A 213 15.18 12.82 -24.61
N PRO A 214 16.40 13.35 -24.79
CA PRO A 214 17.24 13.75 -23.67
C PRO A 214 16.71 15.01 -22.94
N PHE A 215 16.07 15.92 -23.68
CA PHE A 215 15.36 17.10 -23.18
C PHE A 215 14.53 17.72 -24.31
N GLY A 216 13.67 18.69 -24.00
CA GLY A 216 13.14 19.63 -25.01
C GLY A 216 11.94 19.15 -25.85
N GLY A 217 11.23 18.09 -25.42
CA GLY A 217 9.94 17.72 -26.03
C GLY A 217 8.81 18.65 -25.62
N SER A 218 7.96 19.07 -26.59
CA SER A 218 6.74 19.85 -26.35
C SER A 218 5.62 18.96 -25.81
N TYR A 219 5.81 18.42 -24.61
CA TYR A 219 4.84 17.58 -23.95
C TYR A 219 3.85 18.42 -23.12
N PRO A 220 2.57 18.02 -23.08
CA PRO A 220 1.60 18.71 -22.22
C PRO A 220 2.06 18.61 -20.76
N HIS A 221 2.01 19.71 -20.01
CA HIS A 221 2.23 19.73 -18.54
C HIS A 221 0.98 19.31 -17.75
N SER A 222 -0.14 19.15 -18.45
CA SER A 222 -1.39 18.65 -17.90
C SER A 222 -2.28 18.10 -18.99
N LEU A 223 -3.09 17.09 -18.66
CA LEU A 223 -4.09 16.51 -19.53
C LEU A 223 -5.49 16.80 -18.99
N ASN A 224 -6.42 17.09 -19.90
CA ASN A 224 -7.80 17.35 -19.54
C ASN A 224 -8.61 16.05 -19.65
N GLY A 225 -9.33 15.71 -18.60
CA GLY A 225 -10.31 14.63 -18.60
C GLY A 225 -11.73 15.18 -18.52
N LYS A 226 -12.71 14.32 -18.79
CA LYS A 226 -14.14 14.57 -18.59
C LYS A 226 -14.76 13.42 -17.82
N LEU A 227 -15.49 13.73 -16.75
CA LEU A 227 -16.30 12.72 -16.05
C LEU A 227 -17.52 12.31 -16.89
N ASN A 228 -18.23 11.25 -16.47
CA ASN A 228 -19.39 10.70 -17.21
C ASN A 228 -20.49 11.73 -17.50
N TYR A 229 -20.66 12.73 -16.64
CA TYR A 229 -21.60 13.83 -16.86
C TYR A 229 -21.00 15.07 -17.54
N GLY A 230 -19.81 14.92 -18.15
CA GLY A 230 -19.17 15.93 -18.98
C GLY A 230 -18.38 17.00 -18.22
N GLN A 231 -18.23 16.89 -16.89
CA GLN A 231 -17.41 17.84 -16.12
C GLN A 231 -15.95 17.74 -16.53
N PRO A 232 -15.34 18.84 -17.00
CA PRO A 232 -13.91 18.87 -17.28
C PRO A 232 -13.13 18.88 -15.96
N PHE A 233 -11.98 18.21 -15.96
CA PHE A 233 -10.99 18.30 -14.90
C PHE A 233 -9.60 18.20 -15.52
N THR A 234 -8.58 18.63 -14.79
CA THR A 234 -7.20 18.67 -15.31
C THR A 234 -6.28 17.89 -14.38
N VAL A 235 -5.44 17.05 -14.96
CA VAL A 235 -4.47 16.22 -14.25
C VAL A 235 -3.07 16.62 -14.69
N ARG A 236 -2.19 16.87 -13.72
CA ARG A 236 -0.80 17.22 -14.00
C ARG A 236 -0.06 16.03 -14.62
N THR A 237 0.84 16.32 -15.56
CA THR A 237 1.77 15.34 -16.09
C THR A 237 3.17 15.57 -15.52
N GLU A 238 3.94 14.50 -15.41
CA GLU A 238 5.37 14.55 -15.16
C GLU A 238 6.11 13.83 -16.28
N ILE A 239 7.17 14.45 -16.79
CA ILE A 239 7.94 13.92 -17.91
C ILE A 239 9.26 13.39 -17.40
N ILE A 240 9.57 12.15 -17.78
CA ILE A 240 10.85 11.51 -17.50
C ILE A 240 11.58 11.39 -18.82
N TYR A 241 12.61 12.22 -18.98
CA TYR A 241 13.46 12.26 -20.16
C TYR A 241 14.54 11.18 -20.10
N SER A 242 15.14 10.89 -21.25
CA SER A 242 16.17 9.85 -21.41
C SER A 242 15.70 8.48 -20.92
N TYR A 243 14.43 8.15 -21.13
CA TYR A 243 13.91 6.83 -20.81
C TYR A 243 14.56 5.77 -21.70
N GLU A 244 15.17 4.78 -21.07
CA GLU A 244 15.79 3.65 -21.76
C GLU A 244 14.80 2.49 -21.86
N ILE A 245 14.75 1.83 -23.01
CA ILE A 245 13.92 0.63 -23.17
C ILE A 245 14.43 -0.44 -22.19
N PRO A 246 13.58 -1.01 -21.33
CA PRO A 246 13.98 -2.04 -20.39
C PRO A 246 14.64 -3.25 -21.08
N LYS A 247 15.58 -3.84 -20.36
CA LYS A 247 16.31 -5.04 -20.77
C LYS A 247 16.06 -6.14 -19.74
N LEU A 248 16.15 -7.38 -20.18
CA LEU A 248 16.24 -8.50 -19.26
C LEU A 248 17.50 -8.38 -18.43
N HIS A 249 17.38 -8.73 -17.16
CA HIS A 249 18.50 -8.75 -16.25
C HIS A 249 19.16 -10.13 -16.31
N LEU A 250 19.94 -10.38 -17.37
CA LEU A 250 20.73 -11.60 -17.54
C LEU A 250 22.13 -11.41 -16.89
N ASN A 251 22.59 -12.38 -16.08
CA ASN A 251 23.96 -12.59 -15.51
C ASN A 251 24.22 -12.19 -14.05
N SER A 252 24.72 -13.17 -13.25
CA SER A 252 24.98 -13.25 -11.79
C SER A 252 23.75 -13.12 -10.88
N GLY A 253 23.29 -14.25 -10.31
CA GLY A 253 22.06 -14.38 -9.53
C GLY A 253 22.17 -15.51 -8.47
N ASP A 254 21.22 -15.83 -7.56
CA ASP A 254 21.39 -16.93 -6.58
C ASP A 254 21.05 -18.13 -7.45
N ASN A 255 22.11 -18.74 -7.97
CA ASN A 255 22.16 -18.99 -9.40
C ASN A 255 21.24 -20.15 -9.78
N VAL A 256 20.36 -19.94 -10.75
CA VAL A 256 19.83 -21.04 -11.55
C VAL A 256 20.15 -20.82 -13.00
N TYR A 257 20.64 -21.87 -13.64
CA TYR A 257 20.91 -21.90 -15.07
C TYR A 257 20.67 -23.31 -15.62
N GLU A 258 20.38 -23.36 -16.91
CA GLU A 258 20.38 -24.61 -17.66
C GLU A 258 21.78 -24.87 -18.22
N GLN A 259 22.23 -26.12 -18.22
CA GLN A 259 23.63 -26.49 -18.51
C GLN A 259 24.20 -25.90 -19.82
N ASN A 260 23.39 -25.77 -20.87
CA ASN A 260 23.81 -25.24 -22.17
C ASN A 260 23.74 -23.70 -22.22
N ASN A 261 23.17 -23.07 -21.20
CA ASN A 261 23.03 -21.64 -21.02
C ASN A 261 23.79 -21.12 -19.78
N ALA A 262 24.86 -21.80 -19.35
CA ALA A 262 25.65 -21.48 -18.14
C ALA A 262 26.26 -20.06 -18.07
N TYR A 263 26.13 -19.27 -19.13
CA TYR A 263 26.53 -17.86 -19.16
C TYR A 263 25.39 -16.91 -18.76
N VAL A 264 24.16 -17.41 -18.62
CA VAL A 264 22.95 -16.65 -18.28
C VAL A 264 22.44 -17.16 -16.94
N ASN A 265 22.77 -16.42 -15.88
CA ASN A 265 22.29 -16.73 -14.54
C ASN A 265 21.11 -15.83 -14.19
N GLY A 266 20.16 -16.40 -13.47
CA GLY A 266 19.08 -15.67 -12.81
C GLY A 266 18.96 -16.08 -11.36
N THR A 267 17.90 -15.59 -10.72
CA THR A 267 17.60 -15.80 -9.31
C THR A 267 16.36 -16.69 -9.14
N ILE A 268 16.37 -17.55 -8.13
CA ILE A 268 15.17 -18.26 -7.69
C ILE A 268 14.24 -17.27 -6.96
N CYS A 269 12.98 -17.21 -7.38
CA CYS A 269 11.97 -16.37 -6.73
C CYS A 269 11.57 -16.98 -5.38
N CYS A 270 10.97 -18.17 -5.41
CA CYS A 270 10.45 -18.86 -4.25
C CYS A 270 10.19 -20.33 -4.54
N ALA A 271 10.10 -21.13 -3.47
CA ALA A 271 9.54 -22.47 -3.52
C ALA A 271 8.01 -22.41 -3.58
N VAL A 272 7.42 -23.25 -4.42
CA VAL A 272 5.99 -23.40 -4.58
C VAL A 272 5.64 -24.89 -4.67
N SER A 273 4.43 -25.29 -4.29
CA SER A 273 3.99 -26.68 -4.44
C SER A 273 2.77 -26.81 -5.33
N LYS A 274 2.65 -27.96 -5.97
CA LYS A 274 1.49 -28.38 -6.76
C LYS A 274 1.32 -29.88 -6.62
N ASN A 275 0.16 -30.31 -6.12
CA ASN A 275 -0.17 -31.71 -5.89
C ASN A 275 0.89 -32.46 -5.03
N ASN A 276 1.40 -31.83 -3.98
CA ASN A 276 2.47 -32.33 -3.10
C ASN A 276 3.85 -32.51 -3.74
N THR A 277 4.04 -32.02 -4.97
CA THR A 277 5.36 -31.88 -5.59
C THR A 277 5.85 -30.45 -5.36
N GLU A 278 7.10 -30.31 -4.92
CA GLU A 278 7.75 -29.02 -4.72
C GLU A 278 8.48 -28.56 -5.98
N TYR A 279 8.40 -27.28 -6.25
CA TYR A 279 8.99 -26.61 -7.39
C TYR A 279 9.70 -25.34 -6.95
N LEU A 280 10.74 -24.95 -7.68
CA LEU A 280 11.32 -23.62 -7.65
C LEU A 280 10.74 -22.78 -8.78
N LEU A 281 10.33 -21.56 -8.44
CA LEU A 281 9.85 -20.58 -9.39
C LEU A 281 10.98 -19.64 -9.81
N THR A 282 11.13 -19.37 -11.11
CA THR A 282 12.04 -18.36 -11.66
C THR A 282 11.49 -17.81 -12.99
N CYS A 283 12.23 -16.92 -13.67
CA CYS A 283 11.88 -16.48 -15.02
C CYS A 283 12.21 -17.55 -16.07
N ALA A 284 11.35 -17.70 -17.08
CA ALA A 284 11.60 -18.65 -18.17
C ALA A 284 12.77 -18.22 -19.06
N HIS A 285 12.94 -16.90 -19.27
CA HIS A 285 14.06 -16.39 -20.06
C HIS A 285 15.43 -16.72 -19.45
N VAL A 286 15.51 -16.95 -18.14
CA VAL A 286 16.75 -17.38 -17.48
C VAL A 286 17.15 -18.76 -18.00
N LEU A 287 16.18 -19.67 -18.11
CA LEU A 287 16.43 -21.05 -18.55
C LEU A 287 16.65 -21.16 -20.07
N THR A 288 16.12 -20.21 -20.86
CA THR A 288 16.33 -20.18 -22.33
C THR A 288 17.49 -19.33 -22.79
N GLY A 289 18.21 -18.64 -21.88
CA GLY A 289 19.26 -17.70 -22.24
C GLY A 289 18.73 -16.42 -22.93
N GLY A 290 17.45 -16.10 -22.70
CA GLY A 290 16.73 -15.02 -23.36
C GLY A 290 16.41 -15.30 -24.84
N ILE A 291 16.65 -16.52 -25.32
CA ILE A 291 16.39 -16.90 -26.72
C ILE A 291 14.93 -17.36 -26.85
N SER A 292 14.25 -16.86 -27.89
CA SER A 292 12.92 -17.33 -28.25
C SER A 292 12.98 -18.77 -28.77
N GLN A 293 12.55 -19.73 -27.95
CA GLN A 293 12.39 -21.13 -28.35
C GLN A 293 10.91 -21.39 -28.62
N VAL A 294 10.46 -21.18 -29.86
CA VAL A 294 9.05 -21.37 -30.21
C VAL A 294 8.78 -22.86 -30.47
N THR A 295 8.00 -23.51 -29.61
CA THR A 295 7.47 -24.87 -29.87
C THR A 295 5.97 -24.91 -30.17
N ASN A 296 5.18 -23.92 -29.73
CA ASN A 296 3.82 -23.68 -30.19
C ASN A 296 3.46 -22.21 -29.95
N THR A 297 2.83 -21.59 -30.95
CA THR A 297 2.24 -20.25 -30.86
C THR A 297 0.73 -20.39 -30.72
N ASP A 298 0.27 -20.66 -29.51
CA ASP A 298 -0.99 -20.08 -29.05
C ASP A 298 -0.82 -18.57 -29.27
N SER A 299 -1.77 -17.90 -29.92
CA SER A 299 -1.64 -16.58 -30.55
C SER A 299 -1.15 -15.38 -29.70
N GLU A 300 -0.66 -15.59 -28.46
CA GLU A 300 -0.18 -14.56 -27.54
C GLU A 300 1.15 -14.88 -26.82
N GLY A 301 1.83 -16.01 -27.09
CA GLY A 301 3.08 -16.36 -26.39
C GLY A 301 3.86 -17.57 -26.89
N TRP A 302 4.91 -17.92 -26.16
CA TRP A 302 5.79 -19.07 -26.31
C TRP A 302 5.53 -20.05 -25.16
N LEU A 303 4.81 -21.14 -25.44
CA LEU A 303 4.82 -22.28 -24.54
C LEU A 303 6.11 -23.06 -24.79
N LEU A 304 6.96 -23.09 -23.76
CA LEU A 304 8.19 -23.86 -23.80
C LEU A 304 7.78 -25.28 -23.39
N ASN A 305 7.95 -26.24 -24.31
CA ASN A 305 7.93 -27.66 -23.98
C ASN A 305 9.37 -28.07 -23.68
N PRO A 306 9.86 -27.91 -22.44
CA PRO A 306 11.19 -28.38 -22.13
C PRO A 306 11.20 -29.91 -22.32
N THR A 307 12.08 -30.39 -23.17
CA THR A 307 12.69 -31.70 -22.91
C THR A 307 13.28 -31.62 -21.51
N GLU A 308 13.09 -32.63 -20.65
CA GLU A 308 13.60 -32.60 -19.27
C GLU A 308 15.08 -32.21 -19.29
N LYS A 309 15.37 -31.02 -18.77
CA LYS A 309 16.70 -30.44 -18.71
C LYS A 309 17.07 -30.25 -17.25
N ASP A 310 18.26 -30.71 -16.92
CA ASP A 310 18.85 -30.55 -15.60
C ASP A 310 19.16 -29.08 -15.36
N ILE A 311 18.74 -28.60 -14.20
CA ILE A 311 18.98 -27.24 -13.72
C ILE A 311 20.01 -27.30 -12.60
N TYR A 312 20.93 -26.36 -12.62
CA TYR A 312 22.05 -26.32 -11.69
C TYR A 312 21.99 -25.05 -10.86
N SER A 313 22.53 -25.14 -9.64
CA SER A 313 22.90 -23.98 -8.84
C SER A 313 24.41 -23.80 -8.81
N ASN A 314 24.88 -22.56 -8.72
CA ASN A 314 26.30 -22.28 -8.57
C ASN A 314 26.86 -22.84 -7.25
N ASP A 315 26.02 -23.06 -6.24
CA ASP A 315 26.44 -23.67 -4.96
C ASP A 315 26.65 -25.17 -5.10
N SER A 316 26.01 -25.79 -6.10
CA SER A 316 25.98 -27.23 -6.28
C SER A 316 26.64 -27.68 -7.57
N ASN A 317 27.56 -26.90 -8.18
CA ASN A 317 28.20 -27.02 -9.51
C ASN A 317 28.40 -28.42 -10.16
N GLU A 318 28.31 -29.51 -9.40
CA GLU A 318 28.42 -30.91 -9.86
C GLU A 318 27.10 -31.71 -9.82
N ASN A 319 26.07 -31.24 -9.11
CA ASN A 319 24.77 -31.89 -8.94
C ASN A 319 23.63 -30.96 -9.41
N ALA A 320 22.74 -31.51 -10.23
CA ALA A 320 21.50 -30.86 -10.59
C ALA A 320 20.64 -30.61 -9.34
N ILE A 321 20.01 -29.44 -9.28
CA ILE A 321 19.05 -29.07 -8.24
C ILE A 321 17.61 -29.44 -8.62
N GLY A 322 17.41 -30.03 -9.79
CA GLY A 322 16.09 -30.36 -10.27
C GLY A 322 16.00 -30.33 -11.79
N SER A 323 14.77 -30.53 -12.28
CA SER A 323 14.48 -30.60 -13.71
C SER A 323 13.45 -29.57 -14.13
N TRP A 324 13.68 -28.92 -15.28
CA TRP A 324 12.75 -27.95 -15.83
C TRP A 324 11.46 -28.64 -16.34
N LYS A 325 10.31 -28.34 -15.71
CA LYS A 325 9.02 -28.97 -16.04
C LYS A 325 8.04 -28.08 -16.78
N TYR A 326 8.16 -26.76 -16.62
CA TYR A 326 7.23 -25.81 -17.24
C TYR A 326 7.92 -24.48 -17.49
N GLY A 327 7.67 -23.87 -18.64
CA GLY A 327 8.09 -22.50 -18.94
C GLY A 327 7.13 -21.84 -19.92
N GLU A 328 6.79 -20.57 -19.67
CA GLU A 328 5.94 -19.79 -20.54
C GLU A 328 6.46 -18.35 -20.62
N ILE A 329 6.62 -17.85 -21.85
CA ILE A 329 6.94 -16.44 -22.13
C ILE A 329 5.85 -15.89 -23.04
N ASN A 330 4.98 -15.03 -22.54
CA ASN A 330 3.89 -14.42 -23.30
C ASN A 330 3.75 -12.94 -22.91
N ASN A 331 2.70 -12.25 -23.36
CA ASN A 331 2.55 -10.82 -23.05
C ASN A 331 2.30 -10.48 -21.56
N LEU A 332 2.02 -11.46 -20.72
CA LEU A 332 1.67 -11.34 -19.30
C LEU A 332 2.60 -12.13 -18.38
N PHE A 333 3.38 -13.06 -18.92
CA PHE A 333 4.14 -14.07 -18.19
C PHE A 333 5.55 -14.21 -18.75
N ASP A 334 6.49 -14.40 -17.85
CA ASP A 334 7.85 -14.90 -18.11
C ASP A 334 8.25 -15.69 -16.87
N ALA A 335 7.83 -16.95 -16.83
CA ALA A 335 7.92 -17.78 -15.63
C ALA A 335 8.20 -19.25 -15.98
N ALA A 336 9.02 -19.89 -15.15
CA ALA A 336 9.33 -21.30 -15.24
C ALA A 336 9.28 -21.99 -13.87
N LEU A 337 8.95 -23.29 -13.90
CA LEU A 337 8.96 -24.18 -12.73
C LEU A 337 10.02 -25.26 -12.91
N ILE A 338 10.82 -25.43 -11.87
CA ILE A 338 11.86 -26.44 -11.75
C ILE A 338 11.41 -27.41 -10.66
N GLU A 339 11.20 -28.68 -11.00
CA GLU A 339 10.87 -29.72 -10.01
C GLU A 339 12.12 -30.09 -9.24
N ILE A 340 12.04 -30.04 -7.91
CA ILE A 340 13.18 -30.28 -7.02
C ILE A 340 13.44 -31.78 -6.90
N ASP A 341 14.71 -32.17 -7.02
CA ASP A 341 15.14 -33.53 -6.70
C ASP A 341 15.28 -33.70 -5.18
N LEU A 342 14.84 -34.85 -4.64
CA LEU A 342 14.71 -35.17 -3.20
C LEU A 342 15.99 -35.10 -2.35
N GLY A 343 17.11 -34.59 -2.88
CA GLY A 343 18.41 -34.48 -2.20
C GLY A 343 18.77 -33.07 -1.70
N ILE A 344 17.94 -32.06 -1.96
CA ILE A 344 18.20 -30.68 -1.56
C ILE A 344 17.56 -30.44 -0.21
N GLY A 345 18.29 -29.79 0.71
CA GLY A 345 17.76 -29.46 2.04
C GLY A 345 16.50 -28.59 1.99
N GLU A 346 15.90 -28.36 3.16
CA GLU A 346 14.66 -27.58 3.28
C GLU A 346 14.81 -26.18 2.65
N ILE A 347 13.98 -25.89 1.64
CA ILE A 347 13.99 -24.59 0.96
C ILE A 347 13.05 -23.65 1.72
N THR A 348 13.63 -22.61 2.32
CA THR A 348 12.87 -21.66 3.12
C THR A 348 12.55 -20.41 2.31
N ASN A 349 11.26 -20.12 2.16
CA ASN A 349 10.82 -18.85 1.59
C ASN A 349 10.92 -17.73 2.65
N PRO A 350 11.35 -16.52 2.26
CA PRO A 350 11.36 -15.38 3.18
C PRO A 350 9.95 -14.89 3.54
N VAL A 351 8.91 -15.38 2.84
CA VAL A 351 7.50 -15.05 3.00
C VAL A 351 6.62 -16.28 2.70
N HIS A 352 5.51 -16.45 3.42
CA HIS A 352 4.62 -17.61 3.28
C HIS A 352 3.21 -17.26 2.76
N SER A 353 2.97 -15.99 2.45
CA SER A 353 1.72 -15.54 1.82
C SER A 353 2.02 -14.51 0.75
N PHE A 354 1.05 -14.29 -0.14
CA PHE A 354 1.14 -13.28 -1.17
C PHE A 354 0.03 -12.25 -1.02
N GLU A 355 0.28 -11.07 -1.57
CA GLU A 355 -0.73 -10.04 -1.76
C GLU A 355 -0.99 -9.95 -3.26
N SER A 356 -2.26 -9.94 -3.67
CA SER A 356 -2.63 -9.45 -4.99
C SER A 356 -2.08 -8.03 -5.14
N TYR A 357 -1.76 -7.57 -6.33
CA TYR A 357 -1.43 -6.15 -6.50
C TYR A 357 -2.72 -5.34 -6.72
N PRO A 358 -3.25 -4.61 -5.72
CA PRO A 358 -4.12 -3.48 -5.98
C PRO A 358 -3.33 -2.17 -6.09
N GLU A 359 -3.97 -1.17 -6.68
CA GLU A 359 -3.45 0.20 -6.80
C GLU A 359 -3.14 0.83 -5.41
N GLU A 360 -3.66 0.27 -4.32
CA GLU A 360 -3.38 0.63 -2.92
C GLU A 360 -1.95 0.28 -2.45
N GLN A 361 -1.18 -0.49 -3.21
CA GLN A 361 0.21 -0.84 -2.87
C GLN A 361 1.22 0.23 -3.31
N LEU A 362 0.77 1.31 -3.97
CA LEU A 362 1.61 2.44 -4.35
C LEU A 362 2.30 3.07 -3.13
N HIS A 363 3.59 3.41 -3.28
CA HIS A 363 4.51 3.89 -2.24
C HIS A 363 4.81 2.93 -1.09
N LYS A 364 4.24 1.72 -1.09
CA LYS A 364 4.66 0.75 -0.08
C LYS A 364 6.11 0.35 -0.29
N LYS A 365 6.78 0.19 0.84
CA LYS A 365 8.16 -0.25 0.90
C LYS A 365 8.22 -1.73 0.52
N VAL A 366 9.05 -2.03 -0.47
CA VAL A 366 9.30 -3.39 -0.93
C VAL A 366 10.77 -3.73 -0.71
N PHE A 367 11.02 -5.02 -0.54
CA PHE A 367 12.35 -5.60 -0.57
C PHE A 367 12.46 -6.48 -1.81
N VAL A 368 13.53 -6.30 -2.58
CA VAL A 368 13.91 -7.20 -3.67
C VAL A 368 15.00 -8.12 -3.14
N ASN A 369 14.71 -9.41 -3.15
CA ASN A 369 15.65 -10.47 -2.81
C ASN A 369 16.23 -11.07 -4.09
N GLY A 370 17.03 -10.27 -4.78
CA GLY A 370 17.93 -10.76 -5.84
C GLY A 370 19.22 -11.28 -5.22
N ASP A 371 20.12 -11.76 -6.06
CA ASP A 371 21.43 -12.21 -5.58
C ASP A 371 22.52 -11.17 -5.72
N ILE A 372 22.52 -10.40 -6.81
CA ILE A 372 23.38 -9.22 -6.82
C ILE A 372 22.80 -8.19 -5.87
N ASN A 373 21.49 -7.94 -5.98
CA ASN A 373 20.84 -6.88 -5.23
C ASN A 373 19.84 -7.42 -4.19
N LYS A 374 20.21 -7.24 -2.92
CA LYS A 374 19.33 -7.40 -1.75
C LYS A 374 19.01 -6.02 -1.19
N SER A 375 18.00 -5.37 -1.78
CA SER A 375 17.77 -3.93 -1.56
C SER A 375 16.31 -3.57 -1.32
N GLU A 376 16.11 -2.47 -0.60
CA GLU A 376 14.81 -1.88 -0.35
C GLU A 376 14.51 -0.75 -1.35
N GLY A 377 13.24 -0.60 -1.68
CA GLY A 377 12.73 0.52 -2.47
C GLY A 377 11.22 0.59 -2.37
N TYR A 378 10.59 1.13 -3.41
CA TYR A 378 9.17 1.49 -3.37
C TYR A 378 8.46 1.12 -4.65
N VAL A 379 7.20 0.73 -4.51
CA VAL A 379 6.26 0.65 -5.64
C VAL A 379 5.96 2.07 -6.12
N VAL A 380 6.28 2.37 -7.37
CA VAL A 380 6.10 3.72 -7.96
C VAL A 380 5.03 3.76 -9.06
N GLY A 381 4.53 2.60 -9.50
CA GLY A 381 3.55 2.54 -10.57
C GLY A 381 3.08 1.14 -10.88
N TYR A 382 2.04 1.08 -11.72
CA TYR A 382 1.58 -0.14 -12.34
C TYR A 382 1.39 0.07 -13.83
N GLN A 383 2.13 -0.70 -14.61
CA GLN A 383 2.14 -0.63 -16.05
C GLN A 383 1.07 -1.53 -16.65
N LYS A 384 -0.09 -1.00 -17.05
CA LYS A 384 -1.11 -1.81 -17.73
C LYS A 384 -0.83 -2.03 -19.22
N GLN A 385 -0.05 -1.16 -19.85
CA GLN A 385 0.19 -1.22 -21.29
C GLN A 385 1.41 -2.08 -21.62
N LYS A 386 1.48 -2.53 -22.88
CA LYS A 386 2.64 -3.28 -23.38
C LYS A 386 3.89 -2.38 -23.35
N ILE A 387 4.96 -2.90 -22.79
CA ILE A 387 6.32 -2.33 -22.86
C ILE A 387 7.19 -3.33 -23.61
N ASP A 388 8.02 -2.82 -24.51
CA ASP A 388 9.06 -3.59 -25.18
C ASP A 388 10.19 -3.93 -24.22
N PHE A 389 10.56 -5.21 -24.17
CA PHE A 389 11.74 -5.72 -23.49
C PHE A 389 12.70 -6.30 -24.52
N HIS A 390 13.99 -6.00 -24.38
CA HIS A 390 15.03 -6.61 -25.21
C HIS A 390 15.39 -7.99 -24.68
N TYR A 391 15.02 -9.02 -25.45
CA TYR A 391 15.43 -10.41 -25.29
C TYR A 391 16.66 -10.67 -26.19
N ASN A 392 17.34 -11.81 -26.00
CA ASN A 392 18.51 -12.14 -26.80
C ASN A 392 18.09 -12.45 -28.25
N GLY A 393 18.34 -11.49 -29.15
CA GLY A 393 18.01 -11.60 -30.58
C GLY A 393 16.59 -11.20 -30.97
N ASN A 394 15.74 -10.76 -30.04
CA ASN A 394 14.37 -10.29 -30.34
C ASN A 394 13.85 -9.29 -29.31
N THR A 395 12.79 -8.56 -29.66
CA THR A 395 12.01 -7.74 -28.72
C THR A 395 10.71 -8.46 -28.40
N HIS A 396 10.35 -8.54 -27.13
CA HIS A 396 9.08 -9.10 -26.68
C HIS A 396 8.35 -8.11 -25.78
N GLN A 397 7.02 -8.11 -25.85
CA GLN A 397 6.20 -7.14 -25.15
C GLN A 397 5.57 -7.73 -23.90
N LEU A 398 5.77 -7.07 -22.76
CA LEU A 398 5.12 -7.42 -21.49
C LEU A 398 4.17 -6.32 -21.04
N LYS A 399 3.05 -6.69 -20.44
CA LYS A 399 2.07 -5.77 -19.85
C LYS A 399 1.69 -6.18 -18.43
N GLU A 400 1.00 -5.27 -17.75
CA GLU A 400 0.49 -5.47 -16.39
C GLU A 400 1.61 -5.75 -15.38
N LEU A 401 2.64 -4.89 -15.39
CA LEU A 401 3.83 -5.02 -14.56
C LEU A 401 3.83 -4.04 -13.39
N ILE A 402 4.36 -4.46 -12.25
CA ILE A 402 4.64 -3.61 -11.10
C ILE A 402 5.93 -2.83 -11.42
N ILE A 403 5.90 -1.52 -11.22
CA ILE A 403 7.06 -0.64 -11.41
C ILE A 403 7.62 -0.29 -10.04
N ILE A 404 8.91 -0.56 -9.86
CA ILE A 404 9.62 -0.37 -8.59
C ILE A 404 10.82 0.53 -8.84
N SER A 405 11.10 1.42 -7.89
CA SER A 405 12.29 2.27 -7.93
C SER A 405 12.84 2.49 -6.53
N LYS A 406 14.15 2.74 -6.44
CA LYS A 406 14.86 2.90 -5.16
C LYS A 406 14.34 4.12 -4.41
N ASN A 407 13.91 5.12 -5.16
CA ASN A 407 13.30 6.35 -4.66
C ASN A 407 11.88 6.45 -5.22
N THR A 408 10.96 7.05 -4.47
CA THR A 408 9.60 7.31 -4.95
C THR A 408 9.54 8.49 -5.93
N ILE A 409 10.51 9.41 -5.86
CA ILE A 409 10.42 10.75 -6.48
C ILE A 409 11.79 11.19 -7.03
N GLY A 410 11.78 11.89 -8.17
CA GLY A 410 12.91 12.66 -8.70
C GLY A 410 13.97 11.78 -9.36
N ASN A 411 14.99 11.39 -8.60
CA ASN A 411 16.10 10.57 -9.13
C ASN A 411 15.76 9.09 -9.06
N LEU A 412 14.83 8.68 -9.93
CA LEU A 412 14.40 7.30 -10.06
C LEU A 412 15.60 6.44 -10.47
N LYS A 413 15.80 5.34 -9.75
CA LYS A 413 16.88 4.39 -9.99
C LYS A 413 16.36 2.97 -9.81
N SER A 414 16.71 2.07 -10.73
CA SER A 414 16.40 0.64 -10.59
C SER A 414 17.00 0.06 -9.30
N LEU A 415 16.29 -0.91 -8.71
CA LEU A 415 16.78 -1.70 -7.57
C LEU A 415 17.64 -2.88 -8.01
N THR A 416 17.49 -3.27 -9.28
CA THR A 416 18.04 -4.50 -9.82
C THR A 416 18.96 -4.21 -10.97
N GLU A 417 19.83 -5.16 -11.25
CA GLU A 417 20.68 -5.19 -12.43
C GLU A 417 20.71 -6.60 -13.03
N GLY A 418 21.53 -6.83 -14.06
CA GLY A 418 21.73 -8.16 -14.65
C GLY A 418 21.81 -9.26 -13.60
N GLY A 419 21.12 -10.38 -13.83
CA GLY A 419 21.09 -11.58 -12.99
C GLY A 419 20.10 -11.59 -11.82
N ASP A 420 19.50 -10.44 -11.49
CA ASP A 420 18.37 -10.37 -10.57
C ASP A 420 17.03 -10.81 -11.22
N SER A 421 17.02 -11.23 -12.49
CA SER A 421 15.82 -11.80 -13.11
C SER A 421 15.35 -13.05 -12.36
N GLY A 422 14.07 -13.10 -12.02
CA GLY A 422 13.49 -14.12 -11.15
C GLY A 422 13.55 -13.76 -9.66
N ALA A 423 14.14 -12.65 -9.26
CA ALA A 423 14.17 -12.23 -7.86
C ALA A 423 12.77 -12.00 -7.28
N LEU A 424 12.58 -12.39 -6.02
CA LEU A 424 11.35 -12.15 -5.29
C LEU A 424 11.24 -10.70 -4.84
N VAL A 425 10.09 -10.10 -5.09
CA VAL A 425 9.67 -8.82 -4.53
C VAL A 425 8.62 -9.07 -3.46
N TYR A 426 8.84 -8.57 -2.25
CA TYR A 426 7.86 -8.67 -1.18
C TYR A 426 7.71 -7.38 -0.37
N LEU A 427 6.53 -7.17 0.20
CA LEU A 427 6.24 -6.03 1.06
C LEU A 427 6.98 -6.15 2.40
N THR A 428 7.79 -5.15 2.73
CA THR A 428 8.72 -5.25 3.87
C THR A 428 8.01 -5.33 5.21
N GLN A 429 6.88 -4.61 5.37
CA GLN A 429 6.12 -4.55 6.63
C GLN A 429 5.23 -5.77 6.81
N GLU A 430 4.50 -6.14 5.76
CA GLU A 430 3.51 -7.22 5.78
C GLU A 430 4.12 -8.61 5.58
N LYS A 431 5.37 -8.68 5.09
CA LYS A 431 6.06 -9.93 4.75
C LYS A 431 5.23 -10.80 3.80
N LYS A 432 4.69 -10.16 2.76
CA LYS A 432 3.89 -10.80 1.71
C LYS A 432 4.57 -10.68 0.35
N ALA A 433 4.65 -11.78 -0.38
CA ALA A 433 5.11 -11.79 -1.76
C ALA A 433 4.21 -10.89 -2.63
N LEU A 434 4.82 -10.08 -3.48
CA LEU A 434 4.14 -9.13 -4.35
C LEU A 434 4.38 -9.43 -5.83
N GLY A 435 5.61 -9.77 -6.20
CA GLY A 435 5.96 -10.04 -7.58
C GLY A 435 7.30 -10.73 -7.77
N MET A 436 7.61 -11.03 -9.02
CA MET A 436 8.86 -11.63 -9.47
C MET A 436 9.50 -10.70 -10.51
N VAL A 437 10.75 -10.31 -10.29
CA VAL A 437 11.50 -9.39 -11.18
C VAL A 437 11.67 -10.04 -12.55
N VAL A 438 11.37 -9.30 -13.62
CA VAL A 438 11.60 -9.75 -15.01
C VAL A 438 12.73 -8.98 -15.70
N GLY A 439 13.01 -7.75 -15.26
CA GLY A 439 14.05 -6.91 -15.83
C GLY A 439 13.92 -5.46 -15.38
N GLY A 440 14.63 -4.57 -16.06
CA GLY A 440 14.74 -3.17 -15.64
C GLY A 440 15.45 -2.29 -16.66
N ASN A 441 15.55 -1.00 -16.33
CA ASN A 441 16.40 -0.03 -16.99
C ASN A 441 17.15 0.80 -15.94
N SER A 442 17.75 1.93 -16.31
CA SER A 442 18.45 2.78 -15.33
C SER A 442 17.51 3.37 -14.26
N GLN A 443 16.22 3.57 -14.55
CA GLN A 443 15.25 4.22 -13.65
C GLN A 443 14.39 3.24 -12.84
N TYR A 444 14.06 2.07 -13.40
CA TYR A 444 13.01 1.19 -12.91
C TYR A 444 13.39 -0.29 -12.93
N THR A 445 12.90 -0.99 -11.91
CA THR A 445 12.75 -2.44 -11.88
C THR A 445 11.30 -2.80 -12.22
N TYR A 446 11.11 -3.80 -13.07
CA TYR A 446 9.79 -4.33 -13.42
C TYR A 446 9.59 -5.71 -12.85
N ALA A 447 8.42 -5.95 -12.25
CA ALA A 447 8.05 -7.24 -11.68
C ALA A 447 6.68 -7.71 -12.16
N ILE A 448 6.55 -9.02 -12.41
CA ILE A 448 5.29 -9.69 -12.71
C ILE A 448 4.57 -9.98 -11.39
N PRO A 449 3.28 -9.65 -11.23
CA PRO A 449 2.54 -9.97 -10.01
C PRO A 449 2.56 -11.47 -9.68
N ILE A 450 2.93 -11.82 -8.45
CA ILE A 450 3.14 -13.22 -8.06
C ILE A 450 1.84 -14.02 -8.09
N GLU A 451 0.72 -13.40 -7.69
CA GLU A 451 -0.63 -13.99 -7.75
C GLU A 451 -0.95 -14.51 -9.14
N ARG A 452 -0.60 -13.73 -10.17
CA ARG A 452 -0.86 -14.08 -11.56
C ARG A 452 -0.13 -15.36 -11.94
N ILE A 453 1.14 -15.46 -11.55
CA ILE A 453 1.98 -16.63 -11.79
C ILE A 453 1.37 -17.85 -11.10
N LEU A 454 1.12 -17.77 -9.79
CA LEU A 454 0.56 -18.87 -8.99
C LEU A 454 -0.78 -19.37 -9.53
N SER A 455 -1.66 -18.44 -9.96
CA SER A 455 -2.95 -18.77 -10.56
C SER A 455 -2.81 -19.51 -11.90
N ARG A 456 -1.88 -19.06 -12.76
CA ARG A 456 -1.61 -19.69 -14.07
C ARG A 456 -1.00 -21.07 -13.93
N THR A 457 -0.04 -21.23 -13.05
CA THR A 457 0.68 -22.50 -12.82
C THR A 457 -0.13 -23.49 -11.97
N LYS A 458 -1.13 -22.99 -11.24
CA LYS A 458 -1.91 -23.71 -10.21
C LYS A 458 -1.01 -24.21 -9.09
N THR A 459 -0.13 -23.34 -8.60
CA THR A 459 0.81 -23.62 -7.50
C THR A 459 0.46 -22.79 -6.27
N ILE A 460 0.88 -23.24 -5.09
CA ILE A 460 0.77 -22.50 -3.83
C ILE A 460 2.17 -22.17 -3.29
N LEU A 461 2.33 -21.01 -2.66
CA LEU A 461 3.57 -20.65 -1.99
C LEU A 461 3.74 -21.54 -0.74
N THR A 462 4.94 -22.09 -0.53
CA THR A 462 5.25 -22.99 0.59
C THR A 462 5.90 -22.29 1.77
#